data_AF-A0ABD7KSQ0-F1
#
_entry.id   AF-A0ABD7KSQ0-F1
#
_cell.length_a   1.000
_cell.length_b   1.000
_cell.length_c   1.000
_cell.angle_alpha   90.00
_cell.angle_beta   90.00
_cell.angle_gamma   90.00
#
_symmetry.space_group_name_H-M   'P 1'
#
loop_
_entity.id
_entity.type
_entity.pdbx_description
1 polymer ?
#
loop_
_entity_poly.entity_id
_entity_poly.type
_entity_poly.pdbx_seq_one_letter_code
_entity_poly.pdbx_strand_id
1 'polypeptide(L)'
;MSKPVIAVWFSCGAASAVAAKLTIEKYGSTHEIKMCNNPIAEEDSDNRRFLKDVEKWLGVTCEEITHPMFPSSSAVEVWEHKQFMSGPKGAPCTDVLKRQARLMWERFNKCDFLVLGLTHDEQWRIDNFNSARTGKDPVMIAPLADAGLTKQDCFDIISAAGIKLPHIYSLGFPNANCIGCVKSTSPTYWNLVRKHYPAVFQQRAEQSRRIGARLVRVSGERIFLDELDPSAKGRELKSFDCGVICTREDDDNSEVEAEEATHDHALADGLMHSRSGYGGSNTPSDQRDLWRTPPALFASLDAEFCFQLDAAAAPHNALCRKFITADQNTLETPWADCLNVPGYVWLNPPYSDITPFVKKAAAESANQIGTVMLVPADTSVGWFKEAIQTASEVRFITAGRLAFINPVTGKPVSGNNKGSMLIIWRPYPRTHCHFATVDRDELMAFGAKLLARREAA
;
A
#
# COMPACT_ATOMS: atom_id res chain seq x y z
N MET A 1 -13.32 9.01 -31.03
CA MET A 1 -12.34 8.54 -30.02
C MET A 1 -12.99 8.73 -28.65
N SER A 2 -12.80 7.82 -27.69
CA SER A 2 -13.27 8.02 -26.31
C SER A 2 -12.64 9.28 -25.73
N LYS A 3 -13.38 10.10 -24.99
CA LYS A 3 -12.80 11.24 -24.25
C LYS A 3 -11.68 10.73 -23.31
N PRO A 4 -10.60 11.48 -23.09
CA PRO A 4 -9.66 11.16 -22.03
C PRO A 4 -10.35 11.31 -20.66
N VAL A 5 -9.94 10.51 -19.69
CA VAL A 5 -10.56 10.43 -18.35
C VAL A 5 -9.66 11.10 -17.32
N ILE A 6 -10.23 12.01 -16.54
CA ILE A 6 -9.59 12.66 -15.39
C ILE A 6 -10.22 12.11 -14.10
N ALA A 7 -9.43 11.46 -13.26
CA ALA A 7 -9.84 11.06 -11.92
C ALA A 7 -9.46 12.13 -10.90
N VAL A 8 -10.45 12.74 -10.26
CA VAL A 8 -10.27 13.75 -9.21
C VAL A 8 -10.44 13.08 -7.85
N TRP A 9 -9.38 12.98 -7.05
CA TRP A 9 -9.50 12.39 -5.71
C TRP A 9 -9.87 13.46 -4.68
N PHE A 10 -11.13 13.40 -4.27
CA PHE A 10 -11.75 14.28 -3.32
C PHE A 10 -11.62 13.73 -1.89
N SER A 11 -10.93 14.45 -1.01
CA SER A 11 -10.63 14.04 0.36
C SER A 11 -11.51 14.71 1.42
N CYS A 12 -12.64 15.30 1.01
CA CYS A 12 -13.52 16.10 1.88
C CYS A 12 -12.85 17.33 2.52
N GLY A 13 -11.72 17.79 1.97
CA GLY A 13 -11.08 19.05 2.34
C GLY A 13 -11.36 20.18 1.33
N ALA A 14 -11.25 21.43 1.77
CA ALA A 14 -11.52 22.62 0.95
C ALA A 14 -10.69 22.64 -0.35
N ALA A 15 -9.38 22.38 -0.26
CA ALA A 15 -8.51 22.35 -1.44
C ALA A 15 -8.97 21.30 -2.47
N SER A 16 -9.29 20.07 -2.03
CA SER A 16 -9.77 19.04 -2.95
C SER A 16 -11.13 19.36 -3.60
N ALA A 17 -12.02 20.09 -2.91
CA ALA A 17 -13.29 20.57 -3.48
C ALA A 17 -13.06 21.62 -4.57
N VAL A 18 -12.18 22.59 -4.32
CA VAL A 18 -11.85 23.64 -5.30
C VAL A 18 -11.06 23.07 -6.48
N ALA A 19 -10.18 22.09 -6.26
CA ALA A 19 -9.51 21.37 -7.33
C ALA A 19 -10.51 20.66 -8.26
N ALA A 20 -11.55 20.03 -7.70
CA ALA A 20 -12.63 19.43 -8.47
C ALA A 20 -13.40 20.48 -9.29
N LYS A 21 -13.75 21.62 -8.69
CA LYS A 21 -14.38 22.76 -9.38
C LYS A 21 -13.57 23.19 -10.60
N LEU A 22 -12.30 23.54 -10.40
CA LEU A 22 -11.45 24.04 -11.48
C LEU A 22 -11.23 23.00 -12.57
N THR A 23 -11.16 21.71 -12.20
CA THR A 23 -11.07 20.62 -13.17
C THR A 23 -12.31 20.57 -14.06
N ILE A 24 -13.51 20.64 -13.46
CA ILE A 24 -14.78 20.61 -14.18
C ILE A 24 -14.91 21.81 -15.11
N GLU A 25 -14.61 23.01 -14.62
CA GLU A 25 -14.67 24.23 -15.41
C GLU A 25 -13.70 24.21 -16.60
N LYS A 26 -12.48 23.72 -16.39
CA LYS A 26 -11.42 23.72 -17.42
C LYS A 26 -11.57 22.59 -18.42
N TYR A 27 -11.99 21.40 -17.98
CA TYR A 27 -11.90 20.17 -18.77
C TYR A 27 -13.25 19.46 -19.02
N GLY A 28 -14.34 19.85 -18.37
CA GLY A 28 -15.61 19.11 -18.46
C GLY A 28 -16.24 19.01 -19.85
N SER A 29 -15.91 19.93 -20.77
CA SER A 29 -16.35 19.85 -22.17
C SER A 29 -15.55 18.83 -22.99
N THR A 30 -14.26 18.66 -22.68
CA THR A 30 -13.29 17.90 -23.47
C THR A 30 -12.97 16.51 -22.89
N HIS A 31 -13.13 16.33 -21.58
CA HIS A 31 -12.76 15.12 -20.84
C HIS A 31 -13.98 14.50 -20.16
N GLU A 32 -13.87 13.23 -19.82
CA GLU A 32 -14.75 12.60 -18.83
C GLU A 32 -14.13 12.81 -17.44
N ILE A 33 -14.92 13.26 -16.47
CA ILE A 33 -14.44 13.56 -15.12
C ILE A 33 -15.07 12.57 -14.15
N LYS A 34 -14.24 11.82 -13.43
CA LYS A 34 -14.64 10.93 -12.35
C LYS A 34 -14.18 11.50 -11.03
N MET A 35 -15.11 11.85 -10.14
CA MET A 35 -14.79 12.32 -8.80
C MET A 35 -14.79 11.11 -7.84
N CYS A 36 -13.66 10.83 -7.20
CA CYS A 36 -13.45 9.64 -6.38
C CYS A 36 -13.14 10.05 -4.92
N ASN A 37 -13.75 9.38 -3.94
CA ASN A 37 -13.45 9.56 -2.51
C ASN A 37 -12.96 8.23 -1.93
N ASN A 38 -11.89 8.24 -1.13
CA ASN A 38 -11.55 7.10 -0.28
C ASN A 38 -12.16 7.35 1.10
N PRO A 39 -13.32 6.75 1.43
CA PRO A 39 -13.91 6.95 2.74
C PRO A 39 -13.01 6.32 3.81
N ILE A 40 -12.84 6.98 4.94
CA ILE A 40 -12.18 6.40 6.12
C ILE A 40 -13.15 6.46 7.31
N ALA A 41 -13.32 5.34 8.02
CA ALA A 41 -14.31 5.23 9.09
C ALA A 41 -14.05 6.20 10.25
N GLU A 42 -12.78 6.53 10.50
CA GLU A 42 -12.36 7.41 11.61
C GLU A 42 -12.36 8.91 11.26
N GLU A 43 -12.83 9.32 10.08
CA GLU A 43 -13.07 10.73 9.75
C GLU A 43 -14.28 11.30 10.52
N ASP A 44 -14.33 12.63 10.68
CA ASP A 44 -15.51 13.27 11.27
C ASP A 44 -16.74 13.02 10.37
N SER A 45 -17.86 12.62 10.97
CA SER A 45 -19.11 12.34 10.25
C SER A 45 -19.60 13.51 9.39
N ASP A 46 -19.27 14.76 9.77
CA ASP A 46 -19.62 15.96 9.00
C ASP A 46 -18.93 16.02 7.62
N ASN A 47 -17.83 15.27 7.41
CA ASN A 47 -17.21 15.14 6.09
C ASN A 47 -18.20 14.57 5.06
N ARG A 48 -19.14 13.70 5.48
CA ARG A 48 -20.16 13.14 4.59
C ARG A 48 -21.19 14.19 4.17
N ARG A 49 -21.58 15.08 5.08
CA ARG A 49 -22.39 16.26 4.74
C ARG A 49 -21.64 17.14 3.74
N PHE A 50 -20.40 17.51 4.05
CA PHE A 50 -19.59 18.36 3.18
C PHE A 50 -19.44 17.77 1.77
N LEU A 51 -19.25 16.45 1.64
CA LEU A 51 -19.23 15.76 0.35
C LEU A 51 -20.54 15.98 -0.42
N LYS A 52 -21.70 15.81 0.22
CA LYS A 52 -23.01 16.02 -0.43
C LYS A 52 -23.24 17.47 -0.85
N ASP A 53 -22.78 18.42 -0.03
CA ASP A 53 -22.86 19.84 -0.39
C ASP A 53 -21.99 20.16 -1.62
N VAL A 54 -20.78 19.57 -1.70
CA VAL A 54 -19.88 19.72 -2.85
C VAL A 54 -20.42 19.02 -4.11
N GLU A 55 -20.97 17.81 -4.00
CA GLU A 55 -21.64 17.13 -5.13
C GLU A 55 -22.74 18.00 -5.72
N LYS A 56 -23.59 18.58 -4.85
CA LYS A 56 -24.67 19.48 -5.27
C LYS A 56 -24.15 20.75 -5.91
N TRP A 57 -23.09 21.32 -5.35
CA TRP A 57 -22.47 22.54 -5.87
C TRP A 57 -21.86 22.35 -7.27
N LEU A 58 -21.21 21.20 -7.49
CA LEU A 58 -20.51 20.90 -8.73
C LEU A 58 -21.39 20.18 -9.77
N GLY A 59 -22.56 19.67 -9.37
CA GLY A 59 -23.44 18.89 -10.24
C GLY A 59 -22.85 17.53 -10.64
N VAL A 60 -21.93 16.97 -9.84
CA VAL A 60 -21.30 15.67 -10.08
C VAL A 60 -21.42 14.78 -8.85
N THR A 61 -21.56 13.47 -9.06
CA THR A 61 -21.56 12.48 -7.99
C THR A 61 -20.15 11.96 -7.73
N CYS A 62 -19.85 11.66 -6.47
CA CYS A 62 -18.59 11.07 -6.02
C CYS A 62 -18.73 9.55 -5.92
N GLU A 63 -17.80 8.82 -6.53
CA GLU A 63 -17.65 7.38 -6.36
C GLU A 63 -16.84 7.10 -5.09
N GLU A 64 -17.36 6.27 -4.19
CA GLU A 64 -16.63 5.83 -2.99
C GLU A 64 -15.78 4.60 -3.29
N ILE A 65 -14.46 4.73 -3.13
CA ILE A 65 -13.48 3.71 -3.48
C ILE A 65 -12.89 3.10 -2.21
N THR A 66 -13.24 1.85 -1.94
CA THR A 66 -12.78 1.10 -0.77
C THR A 66 -11.82 -0.02 -1.16
N HIS A 67 -10.98 -0.44 -0.21
CA HIS A 67 -10.09 -1.57 -0.40
C HIS A 67 -10.84 -2.89 -0.14
N PRO A 68 -10.86 -3.88 -1.04
CA PRO A 68 -11.68 -5.09 -0.88
C PRO A 68 -11.41 -5.90 0.39
N MET A 69 -10.17 -5.91 0.89
CA MET A 69 -9.81 -6.57 2.15
C MET A 69 -10.23 -5.80 3.41
N PHE A 70 -10.54 -4.51 3.28
CA PHE A 70 -10.94 -3.63 4.38
C PHE A 70 -12.23 -2.90 3.99
N PRO A 71 -13.35 -3.63 3.83
CA PRO A 71 -14.62 -3.04 3.36
C PRO A 71 -15.22 -2.04 4.34
N SER A 72 -14.83 -2.10 5.62
CA SER A 72 -15.16 -1.11 6.66
C SER A 72 -14.47 0.23 6.45
N SER A 73 -13.41 0.27 5.64
CA SER A 73 -12.45 1.37 5.53
C SER A 73 -11.93 1.88 6.89
N SER A 74 -11.79 0.99 7.88
CA SER A 74 -11.28 1.36 9.20
C SER A 74 -9.75 1.34 9.24
N ALA A 75 -9.17 2.48 9.59
CA ALA A 75 -7.75 2.58 9.88
C ALA A 75 -7.37 1.73 11.11
N VAL A 76 -8.27 1.59 12.09
CA VAL A 76 -8.08 0.76 13.29
C VAL A 76 -7.90 -0.72 12.91
N GLU A 77 -8.73 -1.23 12.01
CA GLU A 77 -8.61 -2.59 11.49
C GLU A 77 -7.31 -2.80 10.71
N VAL A 78 -6.89 -1.81 9.91
CA VAL A 78 -5.62 -1.89 9.17
C VAL A 78 -4.43 -1.95 10.12
N TRP A 79 -4.41 -1.14 11.18
CA TRP A 79 -3.32 -1.16 12.16
C TRP A 79 -3.23 -2.48 12.90
N GLU A 80 -4.38 -3.04 13.28
CA GLU A 80 -4.45 -4.35 13.93
C GLU A 80 -3.99 -5.46 12.98
N HIS A 81 -4.45 -5.44 11.73
CA HIS A 81 -4.05 -6.45 10.75
C HIS A 81 -2.56 -6.37 10.40
N LYS A 82 -2.00 -5.16 10.26
CA LYS A 82 -0.57 -4.98 9.90
C LYS A 82 0.37 -5.06 11.10
N GLN A 83 -0.16 -5.03 12.33
CA GLN A 83 0.60 -4.91 13.58
C GLN A 83 1.60 -3.73 13.53
N PHE A 84 1.14 -2.61 12.96
CA PHE A 84 1.93 -1.40 12.75
C PHE A 84 1.01 -0.18 12.61
N MET A 85 1.38 0.97 13.18
CA MET A 85 0.56 2.19 13.13
C MET A 85 1.21 3.34 12.36
N SER A 86 2.47 3.65 12.64
CA SER A 86 3.14 4.82 12.08
C SER A 86 4.65 4.72 12.27
N GLY A 87 5.41 5.19 11.29
CA GLY A 87 6.86 5.31 11.32
C GLY A 87 7.35 6.40 10.35
N PRO A 88 8.67 6.56 10.18
CA PRO A 88 9.23 7.57 9.28
C PRO A 88 8.65 7.46 7.85
N LYS A 89 8.48 6.24 7.37
CA LYS A 89 8.01 5.95 6.01
C LYS A 89 6.49 5.99 5.85
N GLY A 90 5.78 6.60 6.81
CA GLY A 90 4.34 6.78 6.79
C GLY A 90 3.55 5.78 7.62
N ALA A 91 2.23 5.79 7.42
CA ALA A 91 1.26 4.96 8.13
C ALA A 91 0.61 3.94 7.17
N PRO A 92 0.40 2.68 7.60
CA PRO A 92 -0.14 1.65 6.72
C PRO A 92 -1.61 1.92 6.36
N CYS A 93 -2.36 2.69 7.15
CA CYS A 93 -3.71 3.11 6.78
C CYS A 93 -3.72 4.00 5.52
N THR A 94 -2.74 4.90 5.36
CA THR A 94 -2.60 5.70 4.13
C THR A 94 -2.23 4.81 2.95
N ASP A 95 -1.30 3.87 3.14
CA ASP A 95 -0.91 2.96 2.06
C ASP A 95 -2.09 2.08 1.63
N VAL A 96 -2.77 1.41 2.56
CA VAL A 96 -3.84 0.45 2.24
C VAL A 96 -5.13 1.15 1.79
N LEU A 97 -5.66 2.07 2.60
CA LEU A 97 -7.00 2.62 2.39
C LEU A 97 -7.05 3.74 1.35
N LYS A 98 -5.90 4.34 1.01
CA LYS A 98 -5.82 5.42 0.01
C LYS A 98 -5.02 5.01 -1.21
N ARG A 99 -3.73 4.71 -1.03
CA ARG A 99 -2.84 4.42 -2.16
C ARG A 99 -3.20 3.11 -2.87
N GLN A 100 -3.28 1.98 -2.14
CA GLN A 100 -3.61 0.67 -2.70
C GLN A 100 -5.05 0.65 -3.22
N ALA A 101 -6.01 1.21 -2.47
CA ALA A 101 -7.39 1.37 -2.94
C ALA A 101 -7.47 2.10 -4.29
N ARG A 102 -6.75 3.23 -4.46
CA ARG A 102 -6.63 3.90 -5.76
C ARG A 102 -6.01 2.99 -6.82
N LEU A 103 -4.84 2.42 -6.54
CA LEU A 103 -4.11 1.62 -7.53
C LEU A 103 -4.95 0.42 -8.01
N MET A 104 -5.76 -0.17 -7.13
CA MET A 104 -6.73 -1.20 -7.49
C MET A 104 -7.82 -0.64 -8.40
N TRP A 105 -8.40 0.52 -8.07
CA TRP A 105 -9.40 1.17 -8.92
C TRP A 105 -8.85 1.51 -10.32
N GLU A 106 -7.62 2.03 -10.42
CA GLU A 106 -6.93 2.33 -11.68
C GLU A 106 -6.66 1.09 -12.55
N ARG A 107 -6.65 -0.12 -11.97
CA ARG A 107 -6.53 -1.36 -12.75
C ARG A 107 -7.82 -1.74 -13.48
N PHE A 108 -8.97 -1.30 -12.97
CA PHE A 108 -10.29 -1.62 -13.51
C PHE A 108 -10.95 -0.43 -14.21
N ASN A 109 -10.38 0.77 -14.07
CA ASN A 109 -10.92 2.00 -14.63
C ASN A 109 -9.86 2.70 -15.47
N LYS A 110 -10.27 3.14 -16.67
CA LYS A 110 -9.42 4.03 -17.47
C LYS A 110 -9.19 5.34 -16.71
N CYS A 111 -7.94 5.72 -16.57
CA CYS A 111 -7.51 6.97 -15.95
C CYS A 111 -6.31 7.51 -16.74
N ASP A 112 -6.51 8.60 -17.48
CA ASP A 112 -5.45 9.22 -18.28
C ASP A 112 -4.76 10.33 -17.46
N PHE A 113 -5.51 11.03 -16.60
CA PHE A 113 -5.01 12.09 -15.73
C PHE A 113 -5.54 11.96 -14.31
N LEU A 114 -4.78 12.48 -13.35
CA LEU A 114 -5.12 12.50 -11.94
C LEU A 114 -5.10 13.93 -11.38
N VAL A 115 -6.08 14.27 -10.56
CA VAL A 115 -6.14 15.57 -9.84
C VAL A 115 -6.22 15.32 -8.35
N LEU A 116 -5.44 16.08 -7.59
CA LEU A 116 -5.49 16.16 -6.13
C LEU A 116 -5.60 17.61 -5.67
N GLY A 117 -6.01 17.80 -4.42
CA GLY A 117 -6.07 19.11 -3.78
C GLY A 117 -4.70 19.67 -3.36
N LEU A 118 -3.70 19.61 -4.24
CA LEU A 118 -2.37 20.19 -4.00
C LEU A 118 -2.35 21.65 -4.42
N THR A 119 -1.99 22.52 -3.46
CA THR A 119 -1.93 23.97 -3.64
C THR A 119 -0.62 24.43 -4.28
N HIS A 120 -0.51 25.71 -4.64
CA HIS A 120 0.69 26.29 -5.27
C HIS A 120 1.99 26.02 -4.47
N ASP A 121 1.91 26.03 -3.14
CA ASP A 121 3.06 25.79 -2.25
C ASP A 121 3.56 24.33 -2.27
N GLU A 122 2.87 23.45 -2.99
CA GLU A 122 3.13 22.02 -3.08
C GLU A 122 3.63 21.58 -4.48
N GLN A 123 4.10 22.52 -5.31
CA GLN A 123 4.56 22.24 -6.68
C GLN A 123 5.57 21.09 -6.77
N TRP A 124 6.51 21.03 -5.83
CA TRP A 124 7.51 19.97 -5.76
C TRP A 124 6.89 18.56 -5.64
N ARG A 125 5.71 18.41 -5.00
CA ARG A 125 5.02 17.11 -4.89
C ARG A 125 4.47 16.67 -6.24
N ILE A 126 4.05 17.61 -7.07
CA ILE A 126 3.52 17.37 -8.42
C ILE A 126 4.68 16.92 -9.32
N ASP A 127 5.80 17.65 -9.28
CA ASP A 127 6.98 17.37 -10.09
C ASP A 127 7.58 16.00 -9.73
N ASN A 128 7.75 15.71 -8.43
CA ASN A 128 8.22 14.41 -7.94
C ASN A 128 7.28 13.27 -8.32
N PHE A 129 5.98 13.52 -8.34
CA PHE A 129 5.02 12.49 -8.72
C PHE A 129 5.09 12.18 -10.22
N ASN A 130 5.22 13.21 -11.06
CA ASN A 130 5.23 13.06 -12.52
C ASN A 130 6.58 12.53 -13.04
N SER A 131 7.70 12.82 -12.37
CA SER A 131 9.04 12.38 -12.80
C SER A 131 9.21 10.86 -12.83
N ALA A 132 8.46 10.14 -12.00
CA ALA A 132 8.53 8.68 -11.89
C ALA A 132 7.57 7.90 -12.82
N ARG A 133 6.83 8.58 -13.72
CA ARG A 133 5.76 7.97 -14.52
C ARG A 133 6.19 7.67 -15.96
N THR A 134 5.72 6.54 -16.48
CA THR A 134 5.92 6.15 -17.89
C THR A 134 4.70 6.50 -18.74
N GLY A 135 4.82 6.47 -20.08
CA GLY A 135 3.75 6.88 -21.01
C GLY A 135 2.44 6.06 -20.96
N LYS A 136 2.27 5.15 -20.01
CA LYS A 136 1.03 4.40 -19.75
C LYS A 136 0.42 4.68 -18.37
N ASP A 137 1.08 5.46 -17.51
CA ASP A 137 0.59 5.79 -16.17
C ASP A 137 -0.14 7.15 -16.21
N PRO A 138 -1.19 7.38 -15.41
CA PRO A 138 -1.92 8.65 -15.43
C PRO A 138 -1.01 9.82 -15.05
N VAL A 139 -1.09 10.95 -15.75
CA VAL A 139 -0.28 12.14 -15.40
C VAL A 139 -1.02 12.99 -14.38
N MET A 140 -0.34 13.51 -13.36
CA MET A 140 -0.96 14.46 -12.44
C MET A 140 -1.05 15.83 -13.08
N ILE A 141 -2.26 16.40 -13.04
CA ILE A 141 -2.53 17.80 -13.33
C ILE A 141 -2.96 18.48 -12.03
N ALA A 142 -2.58 19.74 -11.85
CA ALA A 142 -2.75 20.45 -10.58
C ALA A 142 -3.43 21.81 -10.77
N PRO A 143 -4.76 21.83 -10.96
CA PRO A 143 -5.49 23.06 -11.28
C PRO A 143 -5.33 24.18 -10.25
N LEU A 144 -5.13 23.85 -8.98
CA LEU A 144 -4.90 24.85 -7.92
C LEU A 144 -3.51 25.48 -8.05
N ALA A 145 -2.48 24.66 -8.23
CA ALA A 145 -1.10 25.12 -8.38
C ALA A 145 -0.95 25.95 -9.67
N ASP A 146 -1.52 25.47 -10.78
CA ASP A 146 -1.60 26.21 -12.06
C ASP A 146 -2.26 27.59 -11.90
N ALA A 147 -3.23 27.71 -11.00
CA ALA A 147 -3.96 28.94 -10.72
C ALA A 147 -3.33 29.80 -9.60
N GLY A 148 -2.21 29.37 -9.02
CA GLY A 148 -1.53 30.09 -7.93
C GLY A 148 -2.33 30.12 -6.62
N LEU A 149 -3.26 29.19 -6.42
CA LEU A 149 -4.15 29.21 -5.24
C LEU A 149 -3.50 28.57 -4.02
N THR A 150 -3.62 29.26 -2.90
CA THR A 150 -3.24 28.80 -1.57
C THR A 150 -4.40 28.07 -0.89
N LYS A 151 -4.12 27.49 0.27
CA LYS A 151 -5.16 26.86 1.10
C LYS A 151 -6.19 27.87 1.63
N GLN A 152 -5.77 29.10 1.93
CA GLN A 152 -6.69 30.14 2.40
C GLN A 152 -7.65 30.55 1.29
N ASP A 153 -7.16 30.71 0.06
CA ASP A 153 -8.02 31.00 -1.09
C ASP A 153 -9.07 29.92 -1.29
N CYS A 154 -8.71 28.64 -1.06
CA CYS A 154 -9.66 27.54 -1.13
C CYS A 154 -10.77 27.64 -0.07
N PHE A 155 -10.45 28.08 1.15
CA PHE A 155 -11.46 28.32 2.19
C PHE A 155 -12.40 29.48 1.82
N ASP A 156 -11.86 30.54 1.25
CA ASP A 156 -12.62 31.73 0.87
C ASP A 156 -13.57 31.42 -0.30
N ILE A 157 -13.13 30.63 -1.29
CA ILE A 157 -13.97 30.16 -2.41
C ILE A 157 -15.16 29.33 -1.91
N ILE A 158 -14.91 28.40 -0.99
CA ILE A 158 -15.96 27.54 -0.42
C ILE A 158 -16.96 28.37 0.40
N SER A 159 -16.46 29.33 1.18
CA SER A 159 -17.29 30.24 1.97
C SER A 159 -18.13 31.15 1.08
N ALA A 160 -17.54 31.69 0.00
CA ALA A 160 -18.25 32.52 -1.00
C ALA A 160 -19.34 31.74 -1.75
N ALA A 161 -19.17 30.42 -1.92
CA ALA A 161 -20.20 29.53 -2.46
C ALA A 161 -21.34 29.22 -1.46
N GLY A 162 -21.26 29.74 -0.23
CA GLY A 162 -22.24 29.48 0.83
C GLY A 162 -22.16 28.08 1.43
N ILE A 163 -21.06 27.36 1.21
CA ILE A 163 -20.86 26.00 1.69
C ILE A 163 -20.14 26.04 3.03
N LYS A 164 -20.74 25.44 4.05
CA LYS A 164 -20.12 25.35 5.38
C LYS A 164 -18.98 24.33 5.36
N LEU A 165 -17.79 24.76 5.76
CA LEU A 165 -16.61 23.90 5.92
C LEU A 165 -16.87 22.75 6.91
N PRO A 166 -16.12 21.63 6.79
CA PRO A 166 -16.20 20.52 7.73
C PRO A 166 -16.05 20.96 9.19
N HIS A 167 -16.89 20.41 10.06
CA HIS A 167 -16.97 20.73 11.50
C HIS A 167 -15.62 20.69 12.21
N ILE A 168 -14.76 19.73 11.85
CA ILE A 168 -13.44 19.52 12.45
C ILE A 168 -12.54 20.77 12.40
N TYR A 169 -12.67 21.63 11.38
CA TYR A 169 -11.93 22.90 11.30
C TYR A 169 -12.35 23.88 12.41
N SER A 170 -13.62 23.89 12.81
CA SER A 170 -14.13 24.75 13.90
C SER A 170 -13.61 24.33 15.27
N LEU A 171 -13.11 23.10 15.39
CA LEU A 171 -12.48 22.58 16.61
C LEU A 171 -10.98 22.85 16.68
N GLY A 172 -10.41 23.57 15.69
CA GLY A 172 -9.00 23.94 15.66
C GLY A 172 -8.07 22.89 15.01
N PHE A 173 -8.63 21.86 14.36
CA PHE A 173 -7.82 20.93 13.57
C PHE A 173 -7.42 21.56 12.23
N PRO A 174 -6.18 21.30 11.74
CA PRO A 174 -5.69 21.94 10.53
C PRO A 174 -6.21 21.30 9.23
N ASN A 175 -6.83 20.12 9.30
CA ASN A 175 -7.31 19.35 8.15
C ASN A 175 -8.51 18.47 8.54
N ALA A 176 -9.24 18.01 7.53
CA ALA A 176 -10.41 17.13 7.69
C ALA A 176 -10.06 15.64 7.66
N ASN A 177 -8.87 15.28 8.14
CA ASN A 177 -8.40 13.89 8.23
C ASN A 177 -9.10 13.11 9.36
N CYS A 178 -8.72 11.84 9.54
CA CYS A 178 -9.17 11.01 10.65
C CYS A 178 -8.94 11.68 12.02
N ILE A 179 -9.91 11.51 12.91
CA ILE A 179 -9.79 11.86 14.33
C ILE A 179 -8.80 10.88 14.98
N GLY A 180 -7.76 11.42 15.63
CA GLY A 180 -6.67 10.61 16.18
C GLY A 180 -5.73 10.04 15.10
N CYS A 181 -5.39 10.85 14.09
CA CYS A 181 -4.49 10.46 13.01
C CYS A 181 -3.08 10.16 13.52
N VAL A 182 -2.62 8.93 13.28
CA VAL A 182 -1.31 8.39 13.71
C VAL A 182 -0.10 8.97 12.98
N LYS A 183 -0.33 9.75 11.93
CA LYS A 183 0.73 10.51 11.25
C LYS A 183 1.11 11.78 11.99
N SER A 184 0.20 12.29 12.84
CA SER A 184 0.53 13.41 13.70
C SER A 184 1.40 12.92 14.86
N THR A 185 2.58 13.49 14.99
CA THR A 185 3.45 13.29 16.16
C THR A 185 3.34 14.43 17.17
N SER A 186 2.47 15.42 16.91
CA SER A 186 2.38 16.65 17.70
C SER A 186 1.65 16.42 19.03
N PRO A 187 2.27 16.78 20.18
CA PRO A 187 1.59 16.82 21.48
C PRO A 187 0.33 17.69 21.45
N THR A 188 0.37 18.83 20.75
CA THR A 188 -0.77 19.77 20.62
C THR A 188 -1.96 19.10 19.93
N TYR A 189 -1.70 18.34 18.85
CA TYR A 189 -2.75 17.63 18.12
C TYR A 189 -3.41 16.58 19.01
N TRP A 190 -2.59 15.76 19.68
CA TRP A 190 -3.10 14.67 20.51
C TRP A 190 -3.83 15.18 21.75
N ASN A 191 -3.41 16.30 22.35
CA ASN A 191 -4.16 16.96 23.41
C ASN A 191 -5.46 17.62 22.89
N LEU A 192 -5.52 18.06 21.63
CA LEU A 192 -6.76 18.51 21.01
C LEU A 192 -7.75 17.35 20.81
N VAL A 193 -7.26 16.19 20.35
CA VAL A 193 -8.05 14.94 20.27
C VAL A 193 -8.53 14.53 21.66
N ARG A 194 -7.66 14.57 22.69
CA ARG A 194 -8.02 14.27 24.07
C ARG A 194 -9.15 15.16 24.59
N LYS A 195 -9.12 16.46 24.24
CA LYS A 195 -10.12 17.44 24.66
C LYS A 195 -11.48 17.23 23.98
N HIS A 196 -11.50 17.06 22.65
CA HIS A 196 -12.74 17.03 21.88
C HIS A 196 -13.29 15.62 21.65
N TYR A 197 -12.44 14.60 21.67
CA TYR A 197 -12.78 13.20 21.40
C TYR A 197 -12.06 12.26 22.39
N PRO A 198 -12.34 12.33 23.70
CA PRO A 198 -11.61 11.59 24.74
C PRO A 198 -11.70 10.06 24.55
N ALA A 199 -12.84 9.54 24.09
CA ALA A 199 -12.99 8.11 23.80
C ALA A 199 -12.07 7.65 22.65
N VAL A 200 -11.94 8.46 21.60
CA VAL A 200 -10.99 8.22 20.50
C VAL A 200 -9.56 8.25 21.02
N PHE A 201 -9.21 9.24 21.83
CA PHE A 201 -7.87 9.32 22.44
C PHE A 201 -7.54 8.04 23.22
N GLN A 202 -8.44 7.60 24.11
CA GLN A 202 -8.26 6.41 24.92
C GLN A 202 -8.09 5.14 24.05
N GLN A 203 -8.97 4.94 23.07
CA GLN A 203 -8.89 3.79 22.18
C GLN A 203 -7.55 3.72 21.43
N ARG A 204 -7.05 4.87 20.94
CA ARG A 204 -5.76 4.96 20.25
C ARG A 204 -4.60 4.71 21.20
N ALA A 205 -4.68 5.19 22.45
CA ALA A 205 -3.66 4.93 23.45
C ALA A 205 -3.53 3.43 23.75
N GLU A 206 -4.65 2.77 24.05
CA GLU A 206 -4.70 1.34 24.30
C GLU A 206 -4.17 0.51 23.12
N GLN A 207 -4.61 0.81 21.90
CA GLN A 207 -4.14 0.10 20.71
C GLN A 207 -2.65 0.33 20.45
N SER A 208 -2.18 1.57 20.60
CA SER A 208 -0.76 1.90 20.42
C SER A 208 0.14 1.15 21.42
N ARG A 209 -0.34 0.95 22.66
CA ARG A 209 0.36 0.17 23.68
C ARG A 209 0.46 -1.30 23.30
N ARG A 210 -0.66 -1.91 22.86
CA ARG A 210 -0.70 -3.31 22.43
C ARG A 210 0.22 -3.57 21.23
N ILE A 211 0.21 -2.69 20.23
CA ILE A 211 1.06 -2.80 19.03
C ILE A 211 2.52 -2.43 19.33
N GLY A 212 2.78 -1.66 20.39
CA GLY A 212 4.11 -1.13 20.71
C GLY A 212 4.50 0.11 19.90
N ALA A 213 3.53 0.86 19.40
CA ALA A 213 3.74 2.06 18.59
C ALA A 213 3.82 3.34 19.45
N ARG A 214 4.96 4.03 19.42
CA ARG A 214 5.13 5.36 20.06
C ARG A 214 4.78 6.48 19.09
N LEU A 215 3.62 7.10 19.31
CA LEU A 215 2.97 7.98 18.34
C LEU A 215 3.27 9.47 18.53
N VAL A 216 3.64 9.90 19.75
CA VAL A 216 3.86 11.32 20.06
C VAL A 216 5.33 11.62 20.21
N ARG A 217 5.80 12.78 19.74
CA ARG A 217 7.16 13.25 19.95
C ARG A 217 7.17 14.42 20.95
N VAL A 218 7.81 14.23 22.10
CA VAL A 218 8.01 15.25 23.15
C VAL A 218 9.51 15.43 23.33
N SER A 219 10.00 16.68 23.22
CA SER A 219 11.44 16.99 23.36
C SER A 219 12.37 16.14 22.49
N GLY A 220 11.92 15.74 21.30
CA GLY A 220 12.69 14.91 20.36
C GLY A 220 12.47 13.40 20.51
N GLU A 221 12.01 12.94 21.68
CA GLU A 221 11.79 11.53 21.95
C GLU A 221 10.37 11.09 21.62
N ARG A 222 10.22 9.86 21.13
CA ARG A 222 8.89 9.26 20.90
C ARG A 222 8.40 8.58 22.17
N ILE A 223 7.18 8.88 22.58
CA ILE A 223 6.51 8.32 23.77
C ILE A 223 5.16 7.68 23.40
N PHE A 224 4.60 6.90 24.31
CA PHE A 224 3.23 6.40 24.16
C PHE A 224 2.19 7.50 24.44
N LEU A 225 0.97 7.32 23.95
CA LEU A 225 -0.10 8.32 24.11
C LEU A 225 -0.58 8.46 25.56
N ASP A 226 -0.60 7.36 26.31
CA ASP A 226 -0.97 7.34 27.72
C ASP A 226 0.06 8.07 28.62
N GLU A 227 1.29 8.25 28.14
CA GLU A 227 2.37 8.97 28.81
C GLU A 227 2.36 10.48 28.53
N LEU A 228 1.54 10.95 27.57
CA LEU A 228 1.49 12.36 27.18
C LEU A 228 0.85 13.22 28.27
N ASP A 229 1.58 14.21 28.78
CA ASP A 229 1.05 15.23 29.70
C ASP A 229 -0.13 16.03 29.06
N PRO A 230 -1.30 16.14 29.72
CA PRO A 230 -2.45 16.93 29.27
C PRO A 230 -2.17 18.41 29.01
N SER A 231 -1.15 18.97 29.64
CA SER A 231 -0.72 20.36 29.48
C SER A 231 0.35 20.56 28.41
N ALA A 232 0.96 19.48 27.90
CA ALA A 232 2.04 19.57 26.92
C ALA A 232 1.56 20.24 25.62
N LYS A 233 2.37 21.18 25.13
CA LYS A 233 2.16 21.84 23.84
C LYS A 233 3.41 21.66 22.98
N GLY A 234 3.21 21.18 21.78
CA GLY A 234 4.22 21.19 20.73
C GLY A 234 4.18 22.49 19.93
N ARG A 235 4.84 22.46 18.77
CA ARG A 235 4.77 23.54 17.77
C ARG A 235 3.33 23.76 17.28
N GLU A 236 3.11 24.91 16.65
CA GLU A 236 1.85 25.24 16.00
C GLU A 236 1.44 24.15 14.99
N LEU A 237 0.14 23.87 14.92
CA LEU A 237 -0.40 22.82 14.06
C LEU A 237 -0.33 23.25 12.60
N LYS A 238 0.71 22.80 11.90
CA LYS A 238 0.75 22.89 10.44
C LYS A 238 -0.21 21.88 9.80
N SER A 239 -0.74 22.25 8.64
CA SER A 239 -1.48 21.32 7.78
C SER A 239 -0.56 20.19 7.33
N PHE A 240 -0.98 18.96 7.55
CA PHE A 240 -0.37 17.79 6.92
C PHE A 240 -1.41 17.11 6.03
N ASP A 241 -0.99 16.68 4.85
CA ASP A 241 -1.87 15.97 3.92
C ASP A 241 -1.81 14.46 4.20
N CYS A 242 -2.94 13.80 4.02
CA CYS A 242 -3.04 12.34 3.94
C CYS A 242 -3.37 12.00 2.50
N GLY A 243 -2.42 12.29 1.61
CA GLY A 243 -2.62 12.19 0.18
C GLY A 243 -2.64 10.74 -0.29
N VAL A 244 -3.26 10.51 -1.45
CA VAL A 244 -3.18 9.24 -2.17
C VAL A 244 -1.80 9.04 -2.82
N ILE A 245 -0.97 10.09 -2.90
CA ILE A 245 0.28 10.17 -3.67
C ILE A 245 1.37 9.26 -3.10
N CYS A 246 2.19 8.74 -4.01
CA CYS A 246 3.40 7.97 -3.75
C CYS A 246 4.65 8.81 -3.36
N THR A 247 4.52 9.94 -2.67
CA THR A 247 5.69 10.73 -2.23
C THR A 247 6.11 10.35 -0.81
N ARG A 248 7.41 10.16 -0.59
CA ARG A 248 8.01 10.12 0.76
C ARG A 248 7.64 11.43 1.47
N GLU A 249 7.13 11.34 2.69
CA GLU A 249 6.79 12.52 3.52
C GLU A 249 7.97 13.03 4.35
N ASP A 250 9.13 12.40 4.20
CA ASP A 250 10.37 12.80 4.84
C ASP A 250 11.06 13.86 3.98
N ASP A 251 10.67 15.12 4.13
CA ASP A 251 11.49 16.30 3.78
C ASP A 251 11.08 17.56 4.58
N ASP A 252 10.55 17.40 5.80
CA ASP A 252 10.43 18.51 6.75
C ASP A 252 10.93 18.09 8.15
N ASN A 253 12.18 18.47 8.45
CA ASN A 253 12.98 18.27 9.68
C ASN A 253 13.79 16.97 9.79
N SER A 254 15.04 17.00 9.31
CA SER A 254 16.22 17.00 10.19
C SER A 254 17.53 17.06 9.40
N GLU A 255 18.31 18.13 9.57
CA GLU A 255 19.77 18.04 9.44
C GLU A 255 20.26 17.01 10.46
N VAL A 256 20.81 15.89 10.00
CA VAL A 256 21.68 15.04 10.81
C VAL A 256 22.77 14.49 9.90
N GLU A 257 23.99 14.70 10.35
CA GLU A 257 25.26 14.37 9.71
C GLU A 257 25.35 12.89 9.32
N ALA A 258 25.93 12.64 8.15
CA ALA A 258 26.26 11.31 7.68
C ALA A 258 27.52 10.80 8.38
N GLU A 259 27.38 9.81 9.27
CA GLU A 259 28.50 8.96 9.66
C GLU A 259 28.55 7.74 8.71
N GLU A 260 29.59 7.71 7.88
CA GLU A 260 29.96 6.56 7.06
C GLU A 260 30.44 5.41 7.97
N ALA A 261 29.64 4.35 8.09
CA ALA A 261 30.11 3.07 8.61
C ALA A 261 30.56 2.19 7.45
N THR A 262 31.87 2.18 7.19
CA THR A 262 32.53 1.16 6.37
C THR A 262 32.49 -0.18 7.11
N HIS A 263 31.91 -1.21 6.50
CA HIS A 263 32.12 -2.60 6.92
C HIS A 263 32.49 -3.42 5.69
N ASP A 264 33.80 -3.63 5.57
CA ASP A 264 34.40 -4.69 4.77
C ASP A 264 33.96 -6.05 5.33
N HIS A 265 33.36 -6.89 4.48
CA HIS A 265 33.39 -8.32 4.69
C HIS A 265 33.82 -9.03 3.40
N ALA A 266 35.03 -9.57 3.50
CA ALA A 266 35.72 -10.35 2.49
C ALA A 266 34.90 -11.56 2.01
N LEU A 267 34.91 -11.73 0.69
CA LEU A 267 34.48 -12.93 -0.02
C LEU A 267 35.37 -14.12 0.38
N ALA A 268 34.76 -15.18 0.89
CA ALA A 268 35.39 -16.49 0.99
C ALA A 268 34.82 -17.38 -0.11
N ASP A 269 35.65 -17.62 -1.12
CA ASP A 269 35.47 -18.64 -2.15
C ASP A 269 35.47 -20.05 -1.52
N GLY A 270 34.54 -20.90 -1.95
CA GLY A 270 34.38 -22.26 -1.44
C GLY A 270 33.56 -23.13 -2.38
N LEU A 271 34.27 -23.79 -3.29
CA LEU A 271 33.85 -24.73 -4.33
C LEU A 271 32.72 -25.72 -3.98
N MET A 272 31.79 -25.81 -4.95
CA MET A 272 31.04 -26.98 -5.46
C MET A 272 30.86 -28.18 -4.54
N HIS A 273 29.63 -28.44 -4.07
CA HIS A 273 29.15 -29.80 -3.81
C HIS A 273 27.67 -30.00 -4.24
N SER A 274 27.51 -30.99 -5.11
CA SER A 274 26.33 -31.75 -5.59
C SER A 274 24.91 -31.21 -5.36
N ARG A 275 24.22 -30.98 -6.49
CA ARG A 275 22.77 -30.81 -6.63
C ARG A 275 22.02 -32.01 -6.06
N SER A 276 21.17 -31.79 -5.05
CA SER A 276 20.06 -32.70 -4.75
C SER A 276 18.75 -31.98 -5.08
N GLY A 277 18.34 -32.09 -6.35
CA GLY A 277 17.03 -31.61 -6.78
C GLY A 277 15.92 -32.45 -6.14
N TYR A 278 14.71 -31.89 -6.14
CA TYR A 278 13.48 -32.54 -5.68
C TYR A 278 13.28 -33.90 -6.37
N GLY A 279 13.61 -34.99 -5.67
CA GLY A 279 13.41 -36.36 -6.14
C GLY A 279 11.92 -36.69 -6.17
N GLY A 280 11.41 -37.14 -7.34
CA GLY A 280 10.06 -37.69 -7.48
C GLY A 280 9.10 -36.96 -8.42
N SER A 281 9.53 -35.92 -9.14
CA SER A 281 8.69 -35.30 -10.19
C SER A 281 8.84 -36.04 -11.53
N ASN A 282 7.71 -36.47 -12.09
CA ASN A 282 7.62 -37.05 -13.45
C ASN A 282 7.56 -35.97 -14.54
N THR A 283 7.60 -34.68 -14.18
CA THR A 283 7.62 -33.58 -15.16
C THR A 283 9.01 -33.49 -15.83
N PRO A 284 9.06 -33.31 -17.17
CA PRO A 284 10.28 -33.03 -17.90
C PRO A 284 11.09 -31.89 -17.27
N SER A 285 12.43 -31.98 -17.33
CA SER A 285 13.32 -31.03 -16.64
C SER A 285 13.19 -29.59 -17.12
N ASP A 286 12.90 -29.39 -18.41
CA ASP A 286 12.65 -28.10 -19.06
C ASP A 286 11.31 -27.46 -18.66
N GLN A 287 10.39 -28.24 -18.08
CA GLN A 287 9.04 -27.79 -17.70
C GLN A 287 8.85 -27.72 -16.18
N ARG A 288 9.74 -28.35 -15.41
CA ARG A 288 9.60 -28.55 -13.96
C ARG A 288 9.46 -27.24 -13.19
N ASP A 289 10.11 -26.18 -13.65
CA ASP A 289 10.12 -24.88 -12.99
C ASP A 289 9.20 -23.84 -13.66
N LEU A 290 8.37 -24.26 -14.63
CA LEU A 290 7.48 -23.37 -15.39
C LEU A 290 6.01 -23.43 -14.93
N TRP A 291 5.70 -24.23 -13.91
CA TRP A 291 4.35 -24.34 -13.36
C TRP A 291 3.83 -23.00 -12.86
N ARG A 292 2.61 -22.64 -13.28
CA ARG A 292 2.01 -21.36 -12.95
C ARG A 292 1.09 -21.47 -11.73
N THR A 293 1.13 -20.47 -10.86
CA THR A 293 0.20 -20.33 -9.73
C THR A 293 -1.25 -20.26 -10.23
N PRO A 294 -2.22 -20.90 -9.55
CA PRO A 294 -3.64 -20.72 -9.86
C PRO A 294 -4.03 -19.23 -9.84
N PRO A 295 -4.66 -18.68 -10.91
CA PRO A 295 -4.99 -17.26 -10.98
C PRO A 295 -5.88 -16.76 -9.83
N ALA A 296 -6.81 -17.59 -9.34
CA ALA A 296 -7.66 -17.24 -8.20
C ALA A 296 -6.86 -17.09 -6.91
N LEU A 297 -5.92 -17.99 -6.62
CA LEU A 297 -5.03 -17.86 -5.46
C LEU A 297 -4.22 -16.56 -5.54
N PHE A 298 -3.63 -16.30 -6.70
CA PHE A 298 -2.87 -15.06 -6.92
C PHE A 298 -3.75 -13.83 -6.72
N ALA A 299 -4.95 -13.78 -7.31
CA ALA A 299 -5.86 -12.64 -7.19
C ALA A 299 -6.25 -12.33 -5.74
N SER A 300 -6.46 -13.36 -4.91
CA SER A 300 -6.74 -13.18 -3.47
C SER A 300 -5.57 -12.59 -2.71
N LEU A 301 -4.36 -13.09 -2.97
CA LEU A 301 -3.16 -12.58 -2.32
C LEU A 301 -2.79 -11.19 -2.85
N ASP A 302 -2.98 -10.94 -4.14
CA ASP A 302 -2.78 -9.63 -4.77
C ASP A 302 -3.76 -8.58 -4.20
N ALA A 303 -4.97 -8.98 -3.81
CA ALA A 303 -5.89 -8.09 -3.11
C ALA A 303 -5.43 -7.72 -1.69
N GLU A 304 -4.55 -8.50 -1.05
CA GLU A 304 -3.97 -8.17 0.26
C GLU A 304 -2.65 -7.41 0.16
N PHE A 305 -1.82 -7.79 -0.81
CA PHE A 305 -0.43 -7.34 -0.91
C PHE A 305 -0.20 -6.33 -2.04
N CYS A 306 -1.13 -6.19 -2.98
CA CYS A 306 -1.03 -5.33 -4.16
C CYS A 306 0.31 -5.50 -4.88
N PHE A 307 0.56 -6.71 -5.39
CA PHE A 307 1.83 -7.06 -6.02
C PHE A 307 2.13 -6.15 -7.21
N GLN A 308 3.36 -5.63 -7.24
CA GLN A 308 3.85 -4.79 -8.31
C GLN A 308 4.73 -5.55 -9.30
N LEU A 309 5.32 -6.66 -8.85
CA LEU A 309 6.29 -7.46 -9.59
C LEU A 309 6.05 -8.95 -9.34
N ASP A 310 6.22 -9.74 -10.39
CA ASP A 310 6.35 -11.20 -10.34
C ASP A 310 7.84 -11.57 -10.53
N ALA A 311 8.52 -11.90 -9.45
CA ALA A 311 9.98 -11.97 -9.42
C ALA A 311 10.57 -13.24 -10.06
N ALA A 312 9.76 -14.23 -10.43
CA ALA A 312 10.25 -15.40 -11.14
C ALA A 312 9.17 -15.90 -12.10
N ALA A 313 9.15 -15.34 -13.31
CA ALA A 313 8.16 -15.70 -14.31
C ALA A 313 8.69 -15.62 -15.74
N ALA A 314 8.07 -16.40 -16.62
CA ALA A 314 8.18 -16.28 -18.06
C ALA A 314 7.00 -15.46 -18.63
N PRO A 315 7.11 -14.88 -19.84
CA PRO A 315 6.02 -14.08 -20.43
C PRO A 315 4.67 -14.77 -20.48
N HIS A 316 4.64 -16.10 -20.63
CA HIS A 316 3.40 -16.89 -20.74
C HIS A 316 2.79 -17.28 -19.39
N ASN A 317 3.54 -17.21 -18.28
CA ASN A 317 3.05 -17.59 -16.96
C ASN A 317 2.99 -16.45 -15.94
N ALA A 318 3.53 -15.27 -16.27
CA ALA A 318 3.49 -14.09 -15.42
C ALA A 318 2.08 -13.73 -14.94
N LEU A 319 2.02 -13.22 -13.70
CA LEU A 319 0.79 -12.81 -13.03
C LEU A 319 0.76 -11.29 -12.78
N CYS A 320 1.92 -10.64 -12.76
CA CYS A 320 2.07 -9.19 -12.72
C CYS A 320 2.40 -8.61 -14.10
N ARG A 321 2.11 -7.31 -14.28
CA ARG A 321 2.49 -6.57 -15.50
C ARG A 321 4.01 -6.45 -15.65
N LYS A 322 4.72 -6.27 -14.54
CA LYS A 322 6.18 -6.33 -14.49
C LYS A 322 6.58 -7.70 -13.94
N PHE A 323 7.57 -8.32 -14.56
CA PHE A 323 8.08 -9.62 -14.13
C PHE A 323 9.55 -9.76 -14.50
N ILE A 324 10.28 -10.61 -13.76
CA ILE A 324 11.69 -10.93 -14.03
C ILE A 324 11.77 -12.31 -14.68
N THR A 325 12.38 -12.37 -15.87
CA THR A 325 12.61 -13.61 -16.61
C THR A 325 13.84 -14.37 -16.12
N ALA A 326 13.95 -15.64 -16.53
CA ALA A 326 15.15 -16.44 -16.28
C ALA A 326 16.43 -15.76 -16.81
N ASP A 327 16.36 -15.12 -17.98
CA ASP A 327 17.49 -14.40 -18.58
C ASP A 327 17.90 -13.15 -17.80
N GLN A 328 16.93 -12.47 -17.18
CA GLN A 328 17.20 -11.30 -16.32
C GLN A 328 17.76 -11.71 -14.95
N ASN A 329 17.57 -12.97 -14.55
CA ASN A 329 18.03 -13.55 -13.29
C ASN A 329 17.62 -12.74 -12.05
N THR A 330 16.57 -13.20 -11.37
CA THR A 330 16.10 -12.52 -10.15
C THR A 330 17.10 -12.48 -9.02
N LEU A 331 18.13 -13.33 -8.99
CA LEU A 331 19.13 -13.31 -7.94
C LEU A 331 20.07 -12.10 -8.10
N GLU A 332 20.25 -11.63 -9.33
CA GLU A 332 21.14 -10.51 -9.69
C GLU A 332 20.36 -9.21 -9.90
N THR A 333 19.12 -9.27 -10.40
CA THR A 333 18.29 -8.07 -10.62
C THR A 333 17.93 -7.39 -9.28
N PRO A 334 18.22 -6.09 -9.10
CA PRO A 334 17.70 -5.31 -7.99
C PRO A 334 16.18 -5.14 -8.14
N TRP A 335 15.40 -5.59 -7.16
CA TRP A 335 13.94 -5.50 -7.27
C TRP A 335 13.43 -4.05 -7.25
N ALA A 336 14.16 -3.15 -6.58
CA ALA A 336 13.84 -1.73 -6.52
C ALA A 336 13.67 -1.10 -7.92
N ASP A 337 14.53 -1.47 -8.87
CA ASP A 337 14.52 -0.92 -10.24
C ASP A 337 13.28 -1.38 -11.04
N CYS A 338 12.69 -2.49 -10.63
CA CYS A 338 11.46 -3.00 -11.22
C CYS A 338 10.21 -2.39 -10.58
N LEU A 339 10.32 -1.77 -9.40
CA LEU A 339 9.19 -1.23 -8.66
C LEU A 339 9.04 0.26 -8.92
N ASN A 340 7.79 0.75 -8.97
CA ASN A 340 7.56 2.20 -9.05
C ASN A 340 7.74 2.86 -7.67
N VAL A 341 7.44 2.10 -6.61
CA VAL A 341 7.70 2.46 -5.21
C VAL A 341 7.89 1.19 -4.37
N PRO A 342 8.53 1.26 -3.20
CA PRO A 342 8.60 0.15 -2.26
C PRO A 342 7.22 -0.46 -2.01
N GLY A 343 7.13 -1.79 -2.04
CA GLY A 343 5.88 -2.53 -1.93
C GLY A 343 6.13 -4.03 -1.97
N TYR A 344 5.12 -4.81 -2.36
CA TYR A 344 5.22 -6.26 -2.36
C TYR A 344 5.51 -6.86 -3.74
N VAL A 345 6.28 -7.93 -3.71
CA VAL A 345 6.66 -8.80 -4.82
C VAL A 345 6.04 -10.17 -4.62
N TRP A 346 5.49 -10.72 -5.70
CA TRP A 346 5.07 -12.12 -5.76
C TRP A 346 6.23 -13.01 -6.20
N LEU A 347 6.41 -14.15 -5.56
CA LEU A 347 7.46 -15.09 -5.91
C LEU A 347 6.97 -16.54 -5.84
N ASN A 348 6.80 -17.16 -7.00
CA ASN A 348 6.68 -18.61 -7.14
C ASN A 348 8.00 -19.13 -7.73
N PRO A 349 9.01 -19.46 -6.89
CA PRO A 349 10.35 -19.74 -7.38
C PRO A 349 10.42 -21.09 -8.13
N PRO A 350 11.48 -21.34 -8.91
CA PRO A 350 11.88 -22.68 -9.32
C PRO A 350 11.98 -23.61 -8.11
N TYR A 351 11.21 -24.69 -8.08
CA TYR A 351 11.22 -25.64 -6.96
C TYR A 351 12.42 -26.61 -7.03
N SER A 352 13.17 -26.58 -8.13
CA SER A 352 14.44 -27.30 -8.27
C SER A 352 15.51 -26.80 -7.29
N ASP A 353 15.53 -25.51 -6.96
CA ASP A 353 16.41 -24.92 -5.93
C ASP A 353 15.82 -23.65 -5.31
N ILE A 354 15.19 -23.79 -4.14
CA ILE A 354 14.46 -22.71 -3.45
C ILE A 354 15.39 -21.82 -2.61
N THR A 355 16.51 -22.36 -2.12
CA THR A 355 17.37 -21.72 -1.10
C THR A 355 17.88 -20.34 -1.53
N PRO A 356 18.38 -20.13 -2.77
CA PRO A 356 18.86 -18.82 -3.21
C PRO A 356 17.76 -17.75 -3.22
N PHE A 357 16.53 -18.14 -3.55
CA PHE A 357 15.37 -17.25 -3.58
C PHE A 357 14.94 -16.82 -2.17
N VAL A 358 15.07 -17.69 -1.17
CA VAL A 358 14.87 -17.36 0.25
C VAL A 358 15.86 -16.30 0.70
N LYS A 359 17.15 -16.48 0.38
CA LYS A 359 18.20 -15.49 0.69
C LYS A 359 17.94 -14.16 0.01
N LYS A 360 17.53 -14.18 -1.27
CA LYS A 360 17.19 -12.97 -2.02
C LYS A 360 16.01 -12.24 -1.39
N ALA A 361 14.92 -12.94 -1.05
CA ALA A 361 13.76 -12.34 -0.40
C ALA A 361 14.11 -11.70 0.96
N ALA A 362 14.97 -12.36 1.75
CA ALA A 362 15.46 -11.82 3.01
C ALA A 362 16.29 -10.54 2.81
N ALA A 363 17.22 -10.52 1.85
CA ALA A 363 18.03 -9.35 1.53
C ALA A 363 17.18 -8.17 1.05
N GLU A 364 16.21 -8.42 0.17
CA GLU A 364 15.33 -7.37 -0.36
C GLU A 364 14.36 -6.82 0.70
N SER A 365 14.01 -7.62 1.73
CA SER A 365 13.24 -7.13 2.87
C SER A 365 13.99 -6.05 3.67
N ALA A 366 15.33 -6.12 3.73
CA ALA A 366 16.15 -5.07 4.35
C ALA A 366 16.10 -3.76 3.54
N ASN A 367 15.91 -3.86 2.22
CA ASN A 367 15.63 -2.75 1.31
C ASN A 367 14.16 -2.32 1.31
N GLN A 368 13.36 -2.86 2.25
CA GLN A 368 11.93 -2.60 2.38
C GLN A 368 11.07 -3.01 1.20
N ILE A 369 11.48 -4.09 0.54
CA ILE A 369 10.66 -4.73 -0.48
C ILE A 369 10.04 -5.95 0.18
N GLY A 370 8.71 -5.94 0.27
CA GLY A 370 7.96 -7.07 0.82
C GLY A 370 7.93 -8.21 -0.18
N THR A 371 7.93 -9.44 0.31
CA THR A 371 7.88 -10.64 -0.55
C THR A 371 6.83 -11.60 -0.03
N VAL A 372 6.01 -12.15 -0.93
CA VAL A 372 5.16 -13.30 -0.65
C VAL A 372 5.62 -14.45 -1.54
N MET A 373 6.23 -15.45 -0.90
CA MET A 373 6.79 -16.60 -1.58
C MET A 373 5.90 -17.84 -1.41
N LEU A 374 5.54 -18.49 -2.51
CA LEU A 374 4.76 -19.74 -2.51
C LEU A 374 5.68 -20.95 -2.67
N VAL A 375 5.72 -21.81 -1.65
CA VAL A 375 6.60 -23.00 -1.61
C VAL A 375 5.86 -24.25 -1.10
N PRO A 376 6.41 -25.46 -1.29
CA PRO A 376 5.87 -26.66 -0.68
C PRO A 376 5.85 -26.55 0.85
N ALA A 377 4.82 -27.10 1.49
CA ALA A 377 4.71 -27.15 2.94
C ALA A 377 5.63 -28.21 3.56
N ASP A 378 6.95 -28.03 3.42
CA ASP A 378 7.95 -28.92 3.98
C ASP A 378 8.80 -28.20 5.03
N THR A 379 8.59 -28.54 6.30
CA THR A 379 9.28 -27.89 7.42
C THR A 379 10.58 -28.61 7.81
N SER A 380 10.91 -29.72 7.15
CA SER A 380 12.07 -30.57 7.49
C SER A 380 13.35 -30.20 6.72
N VAL A 381 13.24 -29.30 5.75
CA VAL A 381 14.28 -28.96 4.77
C VAL A 381 15.07 -27.71 5.15
N GLY A 382 16.32 -27.63 4.66
CA GLY A 382 17.26 -26.56 5.00
C GLY A 382 16.78 -25.16 4.66
N TRP A 383 16.19 -24.97 3.48
CA TRP A 383 15.67 -23.66 3.05
C TRP A 383 14.55 -23.15 3.97
N PHE A 384 13.75 -24.04 4.57
CA PHE A 384 12.69 -23.64 5.49
C PHE A 384 13.27 -23.12 6.80
N LYS A 385 14.27 -23.82 7.35
CA LYS A 385 15.02 -23.38 8.53
C LYS A 385 15.65 -22.00 8.30
N GLU A 386 16.22 -21.77 7.11
CA GLU A 386 16.79 -20.48 6.73
C GLU A 386 15.72 -19.39 6.60
N ALA A 387 14.58 -19.71 5.98
CA ALA A 387 13.50 -18.75 5.78
C ALA A 387 12.92 -18.22 7.09
N ILE A 388 12.63 -19.08 8.07
CA ILE A 388 11.98 -18.68 9.33
C ILE A 388 12.86 -17.81 10.25
N GLN A 389 14.18 -17.77 10.00
CA GLN A 389 15.10 -16.88 10.72
C GLN A 389 14.81 -15.40 10.42
N THR A 390 14.37 -15.10 9.19
CA THR A 390 14.20 -13.73 8.69
C THR A 390 12.77 -13.38 8.28
N ALA A 391 11.95 -14.37 7.92
CA ALA A 391 10.56 -14.17 7.53
C ALA A 391 9.71 -13.56 8.66
N SER A 392 8.81 -12.67 8.30
CA SER A 392 7.87 -12.04 9.24
C SER A 392 6.69 -12.94 9.55
N GLU A 393 6.25 -13.75 8.58
CA GLU A 393 5.09 -14.61 8.72
C GLU A 393 5.18 -15.85 7.82
N VAL A 394 4.65 -16.97 8.30
CA VAL A 394 4.41 -18.20 7.53
C VAL A 394 2.92 -18.54 7.61
N ARG A 395 2.27 -18.74 6.46
CA ARG A 395 0.88 -19.18 6.37
C ARG A 395 0.80 -20.56 5.73
N PHE A 396 0.38 -21.56 6.50
CA PHE A 396 0.09 -22.88 5.95
C PHE A 396 -1.25 -22.87 5.23
N ILE A 397 -1.29 -23.35 3.98
CA ILE A 397 -2.53 -23.48 3.23
C ILE A 397 -3.19 -24.81 3.61
N THR A 398 -4.38 -24.73 4.22
CA THR A 398 -5.16 -25.86 4.71
C THR A 398 -6.30 -26.20 3.74
N ALA A 399 -7.19 -27.13 4.12
CA ALA A 399 -8.30 -27.65 3.30
C ALA A 399 -7.93 -28.38 2.00
N GLY A 400 -6.65 -28.46 1.64
CA GLY A 400 -6.10 -29.42 0.68
C GLY A 400 -5.03 -28.80 -0.22
N ARG A 401 -4.71 -29.46 -1.33
CA ARG A 401 -3.57 -29.09 -2.19
C ARG A 401 -3.98 -28.14 -3.31
N LEU A 402 -3.06 -27.26 -3.70
CA LEU A 402 -3.23 -26.35 -4.83
C LEU A 402 -3.06 -27.09 -6.16
N ALA A 403 -3.94 -26.79 -7.13
CA ALA A 403 -3.88 -27.31 -8.49
C ALA A 403 -3.16 -26.33 -9.42
N PHE A 404 -1.82 -26.39 -9.46
CA PHE A 404 -1.01 -25.54 -10.33
C PHE A 404 -1.35 -25.75 -11.81
N ILE A 405 -1.14 -24.72 -12.63
CA ILE A 405 -1.42 -24.77 -14.06
C ILE A 405 -0.20 -25.32 -14.80
N ASN A 406 -0.43 -26.38 -15.57
CA ASN A 406 0.62 -27.03 -16.33
C ASN A 406 1.11 -26.13 -17.48
N PRO A 407 2.44 -25.99 -17.68
CA PRO A 407 3.00 -25.07 -18.67
C PRO A 407 2.72 -25.47 -20.13
N VAL A 408 2.44 -26.75 -20.41
CA VAL A 408 2.15 -27.25 -21.76
C VAL A 408 0.65 -27.24 -22.05
N THR A 409 -0.17 -27.78 -21.14
CA THR A 409 -1.61 -27.92 -21.38
C THR A 409 -2.41 -26.68 -21.01
N GLY A 410 -1.85 -25.78 -20.20
CA GLY A 410 -2.54 -24.61 -19.67
C GLY A 410 -3.68 -24.94 -18.70
N LYS A 411 -3.78 -26.19 -18.23
CA LYS A 411 -4.87 -26.66 -17.35
C LYS A 411 -4.39 -26.88 -15.91
N PRO A 412 -5.27 -26.69 -14.91
CA PRO A 412 -4.99 -27.08 -13.53
C PRO A 412 -4.74 -28.58 -13.42
N VAL A 413 -3.74 -28.98 -12.63
CA VAL A 413 -3.43 -30.39 -12.37
C VAL A 413 -3.59 -30.72 -10.89
N SER A 414 -4.44 -31.71 -10.59
CA SER A 414 -4.61 -32.28 -9.26
C SER A 414 -3.59 -33.38 -8.97
N GLY A 415 -3.38 -33.71 -7.70
CA GLY A 415 -2.50 -34.83 -7.31
C GLY A 415 -1.06 -34.42 -6.96
N ASN A 416 -0.79 -33.12 -6.73
CA ASN A 416 0.43 -32.67 -6.07
C ASN A 416 0.64 -33.50 -4.79
N ASN A 417 1.87 -33.91 -4.46
CA ASN A 417 2.15 -34.81 -3.33
C ASN A 417 2.36 -34.08 -2.01
N LYS A 418 2.53 -32.74 -2.02
CA LYS A 418 2.68 -31.93 -0.82
C LYS A 418 1.65 -30.82 -0.73
N GLY A 419 1.40 -30.37 0.51
CA GLY A 419 0.69 -29.11 0.74
C GLY A 419 1.54 -27.91 0.32
N SER A 420 0.99 -26.72 0.45
CA SER A 420 1.68 -25.46 0.13
C SER A 420 1.66 -24.52 1.33
N MET A 421 2.65 -23.65 1.41
CA MET A 421 2.69 -22.56 2.38
C MET A 421 3.12 -21.26 1.70
N LEU A 422 2.76 -20.15 2.32
CA LEU A 422 3.26 -18.83 1.99
C LEU A 422 4.31 -18.44 3.03
N ILE A 423 5.46 -17.98 2.59
CA ILE A 423 6.46 -17.34 3.45
C ILE A 423 6.51 -15.87 3.08
N ILE A 424 6.34 -15.02 4.08
CA ILE A 424 6.10 -13.58 3.90
C ILE A 424 7.20 -12.81 4.62
N TRP A 425 7.93 -12.01 3.85
CA TRP A 425 8.80 -10.96 4.37
C TRP A 425 8.07 -9.64 4.23
N ARG A 426 7.86 -8.94 5.35
CA ARG A 426 7.24 -7.62 5.36
C ARG A 426 8.32 -6.54 5.18
N PRO A 427 8.01 -5.40 4.55
CA PRO A 427 8.98 -4.32 4.29
C PRO A 427 9.29 -3.44 5.52
N TYR A 428 8.90 -3.90 6.71
CA TYR A 428 9.02 -3.18 7.97
C TYR A 428 9.61 -4.09 9.06
N PRO A 429 10.17 -3.51 10.14
CA PRO A 429 10.91 -4.26 11.14
C PRO A 429 10.12 -5.45 11.70
N ARG A 430 10.77 -6.62 11.71
CA ARG A 430 10.26 -7.86 12.29
C ARG A 430 10.47 -7.87 13.80
N THR A 431 9.42 -8.17 14.55
CA THR A 431 9.54 -8.47 15.99
C THR A 431 9.66 -9.98 16.25
N HIS A 432 8.96 -10.79 15.47
CA HIS A 432 8.98 -12.26 15.51
C HIS A 432 8.48 -12.83 14.17
N CYS A 433 8.63 -14.15 13.94
CA CYS A 433 7.98 -14.85 12.83
C CYS A 433 6.64 -15.40 13.30
N HIS A 434 5.55 -14.90 12.74
CA HIS A 434 4.19 -15.36 13.05
C HIS A 434 3.82 -16.60 12.22
N PHE A 435 3.22 -17.61 12.83
CA PHE A 435 2.74 -18.80 12.12
C PHE A 435 1.22 -18.83 12.15
N ALA A 436 0.61 -18.92 10.97
CA ALA A 436 -0.83 -18.94 10.80
C ALA A 436 -1.27 -20.02 9.80
N THR A 437 -2.58 -20.19 9.68
CA THR A 437 -3.19 -21.01 8.62
C THR A 437 -4.13 -20.16 7.79
N VAL A 438 -4.30 -20.52 6.52
CA VAL A 438 -5.29 -19.93 5.61
C VAL A 438 -6.03 -21.06 4.89
N ASP A 439 -7.34 -20.95 4.80
CA ASP A 439 -8.15 -21.95 4.11
C ASP A 439 -8.03 -21.79 2.59
N ARG A 440 -7.66 -22.87 1.90
CA ARG A 440 -7.50 -22.87 0.45
C ARG A 440 -8.81 -22.50 -0.26
N ASP A 441 -9.93 -23.07 0.14
CA ASP A 441 -11.17 -22.96 -0.61
C ASP A 441 -11.76 -21.56 -0.43
N GLU A 442 -11.58 -20.94 0.73
CA GLU A 442 -11.89 -19.52 0.95
C GLU A 442 -11.03 -18.60 0.06
N LEU A 443 -9.71 -18.82 0.03
CA LEU A 443 -8.82 -18.06 -0.85
C LEU A 443 -9.21 -18.22 -2.31
N MET A 444 -9.48 -19.44 -2.76
CA MET A 444 -9.87 -19.70 -4.16
C MET A 444 -11.23 -19.07 -4.50
N ALA A 445 -12.20 -19.14 -3.60
CA ALA A 445 -13.52 -18.56 -3.79
C ALA A 445 -13.48 -17.02 -3.84
N PHE A 446 -12.71 -16.38 -2.95
CA PHE A 446 -12.54 -14.93 -2.95
C PHE A 446 -11.89 -14.44 -4.25
N GLY A 447 -10.83 -15.12 -4.69
CA GLY A 447 -10.08 -14.75 -5.89
C GLY A 447 -10.89 -14.96 -7.16
N ALA A 448 -11.68 -16.05 -7.23
CA ALA A 448 -12.60 -16.27 -8.33
C ALA A 448 -13.65 -15.14 -8.44
N LYS A 449 -14.17 -14.65 -7.31
CA LYS A 449 -15.10 -13.49 -7.30
C LYS A 449 -14.42 -12.22 -7.83
N LEU A 450 -13.16 -11.97 -7.46
CA LEU A 450 -12.41 -10.81 -7.95
C LEU A 450 -12.14 -10.90 -9.47
N LEU A 451 -11.80 -12.09 -9.96
CA LEU A 451 -11.58 -12.32 -11.40
C LEU A 451 -12.88 -12.16 -12.20
N ALA A 452 -14.00 -12.72 -11.72
CA ALA A 452 -15.29 -12.56 -12.38
C ALA A 452 -15.73 -11.09 -12.47
N ARG A 453 -15.47 -10.29 -11.43
CA ARG A 453 -15.71 -8.83 -11.46
C ARG A 453 -14.85 -8.13 -12.51
N ARG A 454 -13.60 -8.55 -12.69
CA ARG A 454 -12.69 -8.02 -13.71
C ARG A 454 -13.15 -8.32 -15.13
N GLU A 455 -13.75 -9.49 -15.37
CA GLU A 455 -14.25 -9.88 -16.70
C GLU A 455 -15.57 -9.17 -17.07
N ALA A 456 -16.32 -8.72 -16.06
CA ALA A 456 -17.60 -8.03 -16.23
C ALA A 456 -17.48 -6.50 -16.40
N ALA A 457 -16.34 -5.92 -16.06
CA ALA A 457 -16.01 -4.50 -16.20
C ALA A 457 -15.27 -4.26 -17.53
#